data_AF-A0A2H5E233-F1
#
_entry.id   AF-A0A2H5E233-F1
#
_cell.length_a   1.000
_cell.length_b   1.000
_cell.length_c   1.000
_cell.angle_alpha   90.00
_cell.angle_beta   90.00
_cell.angle_gamma   90.00
#
_symmetry.space_group_name_H-M   'P 1'
#
loop_
_entity.id
_entity.type
_entity.pdbx_description
1 polymer ?
#
loop_
_entity_poly.entity_id
_entity_poly.type
_entity_poly.pdbx_seq_one_letter_code
_entity_poly.pdbx_strand_id
1 'polypeptide(L)'
;MKRHWRLPITLTLSCLSAPLWAHGTMEVPINRVYSCFQEGPEAPKTAACQEAKRVGGTQAMYDWNGINQNPSGDNHQAVVPDGALCGGGKAEFKGFNLARGDWRTTSIVPDANGNFEFIYNATAPHATKYFKFYVTRNGWNPTMPLKWSDLELFGTVNGNPQMDANKRYHMTMKLPTGKTGQHIIFNVWKRADSEEAFYSCSDVRFGNGTTPPEPPPAANPWKEIGNVAAHENLPAGSSATLRVFDSQGRDAEKHSVALNAVAGQAANWPYELAVKVNAASKSIRIGVMSQQQRAVAIAPVRDATANRVYLNDSYKGYHYTIDLKKGDGGTTPPVGDAWKEGGKYSQGQVVSYQGRQYRCLQPHTAWAGAGWTPSSQPSLWQPV
;
A
#
# COMPACT_ATOMS: atom_id res chain seq x y z
N MET A 1 63.25 -11.15 37.91
CA MET A 1 62.23 -12.08 37.38
C MET A 1 61.15 -11.28 36.65
N LYS A 2 60.96 -11.60 35.36
CA LYS A 2 59.90 -11.30 34.39
C LYS A 2 59.15 -9.93 34.45
N ARG A 3 59.53 -9.03 33.52
CA ARG A 3 58.69 -7.92 33.04
C ARG A 3 57.69 -8.45 32.00
N HIS A 4 56.40 -8.23 32.22
CA HIS A 4 55.35 -8.57 31.25
C HIS A 4 55.08 -7.37 30.33
N TRP A 5 55.45 -7.49 29.05
CA TRP A 5 54.97 -6.59 27.99
C TRP A 5 53.56 -7.00 27.59
N ARG A 6 52.62 -6.05 27.62
CA ARG A 6 51.30 -6.20 26.98
C ARG A 6 51.38 -5.54 25.61
N LEU A 7 51.33 -6.33 24.53
CA LEU A 7 51.05 -5.80 23.20
C LEU A 7 49.55 -5.47 23.09
N PRO A 8 49.15 -4.29 22.59
CA PRO A 8 47.79 -4.06 22.17
C PRO A 8 47.57 -4.71 20.79
N ILE A 9 46.58 -5.57 20.68
CA ILE A 9 46.07 -6.07 19.40
C ILE A 9 45.17 -4.96 18.83
N THR A 10 45.68 -4.24 17.82
CA THR A 10 44.87 -3.31 17.03
C THR A 10 44.06 -4.13 16.03
N LEU A 11 42.77 -4.31 16.31
CA LEU A 11 41.82 -4.91 15.37
C LEU A 11 41.46 -3.87 14.31
N THR A 12 42.10 -3.92 13.15
CA THR A 12 41.74 -3.10 11.98
C THR A 12 40.44 -3.62 11.39
N LEU A 13 39.33 -2.96 11.74
CA LEU A 13 38.03 -3.19 11.13
C LEU A 13 38.09 -2.69 9.67
N SER A 14 38.28 -3.63 8.76
CA SER A 14 38.22 -3.36 7.32
C SER A 14 36.76 -3.11 6.96
N CYS A 15 36.37 -1.85 6.79
CA CYS A 15 35.08 -1.49 6.21
C CYS A 15 35.04 -2.04 4.78
N LEU A 16 34.44 -3.21 4.59
CA LEU A 16 33.92 -3.60 3.28
C LEU A 16 32.86 -2.57 2.90
N SER A 17 33.21 -1.67 2.00
CA SER A 17 32.27 -0.80 1.31
C SER A 17 31.30 -1.71 0.56
N ALA A 18 30.15 -2.02 1.17
CA ALA A 18 29.04 -2.58 0.42
C ALA A 18 28.77 -1.59 -0.73
N PRO A 19 28.76 -2.03 -2.00
CA PRO A 19 28.35 -1.14 -3.06
C PRO A 19 26.96 -0.62 -2.69
N LEU A 20 26.83 0.68 -2.48
CA LEU A 20 25.51 1.30 -2.46
C LEU A 20 25.04 1.24 -3.91
N TRP A 21 24.28 0.18 -4.21
CA TRP A 21 23.64 0.00 -5.50
C TRP A 21 22.72 1.21 -5.68
N ALA A 22 22.93 1.98 -6.74
CA ALA A 22 21.93 2.94 -7.16
C ALA A 22 20.70 2.19 -7.63
N HIS A 23 19.55 2.82 -7.46
CA HIS A 23 18.29 2.13 -7.70
C HIS A 23 17.20 3.12 -8.02
N GLY A 24 16.55 2.90 -9.16
CA GLY A 24 15.36 3.62 -9.53
C GLY A 24 14.99 3.41 -10.99
N THR A 25 13.87 3.99 -11.40
CA THR A 25 13.45 4.01 -12.80
C THR A 25 12.46 5.15 -13.04
N MET A 26 12.02 5.31 -14.30
CA MET A 26 11.01 6.29 -14.66
C MET A 26 9.66 5.96 -14.02
N GLU A 27 9.08 6.93 -13.32
CA GLU A 27 7.72 6.90 -12.77
C GLU A 27 6.75 7.67 -13.68
N VAL A 28 7.20 8.75 -14.32
CA VAL A 28 6.43 9.55 -15.28
C VAL A 28 7.25 9.90 -16.52
N PRO A 29 6.89 9.37 -17.71
CA PRO A 29 5.95 8.26 -17.92
C PRO A 29 6.43 6.97 -17.23
N ILE A 30 5.50 6.05 -16.95
CA ILE A 30 5.84 4.85 -16.16
C ILE A 30 6.70 3.85 -16.96
N ASN A 31 7.76 3.35 -16.32
CA ASN A 31 8.60 2.29 -16.86
C ASN A 31 7.86 0.93 -16.97
N ARG A 32 8.21 0.11 -17.96
CA ARG A 32 7.64 -1.25 -18.16
C ARG A 32 7.72 -2.15 -16.93
N VAL A 33 8.91 -2.30 -16.37
CA VAL A 33 9.19 -3.17 -15.22
C VAL A 33 8.42 -2.68 -14.01
N TYR A 34 8.48 -1.38 -13.74
CA TYR A 34 7.78 -0.77 -12.61
C TYR A 34 6.26 -0.87 -12.76
N SER A 35 5.72 -0.73 -13.98
CA SER A 35 4.31 -0.96 -14.22
C SER A 35 3.90 -2.40 -13.91
N CYS A 36 4.68 -3.40 -14.34
CA CYS A 36 4.36 -4.79 -14.04
C CYS A 36 4.52 -5.13 -12.56
N PHE A 37 5.49 -4.52 -11.87
CA PHE A 37 5.58 -4.60 -10.40
C PHE A 37 4.30 -4.07 -9.74
N GLN A 38 3.78 -2.92 -10.18
CA GLN A 38 2.53 -2.34 -9.65
C GLN A 38 1.28 -3.18 -9.94
N GLU A 39 1.31 -4.09 -10.91
CA GLU A 39 0.22 -5.04 -11.15
C GLU A 39 0.22 -6.22 -10.16
N GLY A 40 1.35 -6.47 -9.49
CA GLY A 40 1.60 -7.62 -8.64
C GLY A 40 2.42 -8.69 -9.37
N PRO A 41 3.70 -8.90 -9.04
CA PRO A 41 4.57 -9.83 -9.77
C PRO A 41 4.06 -11.28 -9.83
N GLU A 42 3.36 -11.74 -8.79
CA GLU A 42 2.86 -13.12 -8.73
C GLU A 42 1.61 -13.37 -9.58
N ALA A 43 0.81 -12.34 -9.83
CA ALA A 43 -0.39 -12.44 -10.64
C ALA A 43 -0.62 -11.16 -11.44
N PRO A 44 0.27 -10.85 -12.41
CA PRO A 44 0.13 -9.66 -13.23
C PRO A 44 -1.12 -9.77 -14.12
N LYS A 45 -1.71 -8.62 -14.44
CA LYS A 45 -3.06 -8.51 -15.01
C LYS A 45 -3.02 -8.39 -16.52
N THR A 46 -2.08 -7.61 -17.05
CA THR A 46 -1.96 -7.37 -18.48
C THR A 46 -1.23 -8.51 -19.18
N ALA A 47 -1.63 -8.80 -20.42
CA ALA A 47 -1.03 -9.86 -21.23
C ALA A 47 0.49 -9.63 -21.43
N ALA A 48 0.91 -8.37 -21.59
CA ALA A 48 2.33 -8.03 -21.69
C ALA A 48 3.11 -8.37 -20.40
N CYS A 49 2.60 -8.03 -19.22
CA CYS A 49 3.25 -8.36 -17.95
C CYS A 49 3.21 -9.86 -17.64
N GLN A 50 2.12 -10.55 -17.99
CA GLN A 50 2.03 -12.01 -17.89
C GLN A 50 3.08 -12.70 -18.76
N GLU A 51 3.26 -12.23 -19.99
CA GLU A 51 4.27 -12.78 -20.90
C GLU A 51 5.70 -12.44 -20.44
N ALA A 52 5.92 -11.22 -19.94
CA ALA A 52 7.20 -10.84 -19.35
C ALA A 52 7.57 -11.74 -18.17
N LYS A 53 6.60 -12.04 -17.28
CA LYS A 53 6.75 -13.02 -16.21
C LYS A 53 7.05 -14.41 -16.77
N ARG A 54 6.31 -14.87 -17.78
CA ARG A 54 6.52 -16.20 -18.38
C ARG A 54 7.94 -16.36 -18.91
N VAL A 55 8.49 -15.31 -19.51
CA VAL A 55 9.83 -15.31 -20.13
C VAL A 55 10.94 -15.08 -19.11
N GLY A 56 10.76 -14.16 -18.16
CA GLY A 56 11.81 -13.66 -17.25
C GLY A 56 11.68 -14.07 -15.78
N GLY A 57 10.54 -14.64 -15.36
CA GLY A 57 10.22 -14.88 -13.96
C GLY A 57 9.71 -13.62 -13.24
N THR A 58 9.45 -13.73 -11.94
CA THR A 58 8.92 -12.62 -11.13
C THR A 58 10.02 -11.74 -10.54
N GLN A 59 11.24 -12.27 -10.38
CA GLN A 59 12.34 -11.58 -9.70
C GLN A 59 12.67 -10.21 -10.30
N ALA A 60 12.71 -10.10 -11.63
CA ALA A 60 12.97 -8.82 -12.29
C ALA A 60 11.92 -7.74 -12.01
N MET A 61 10.68 -8.12 -11.67
CA MET A 61 9.66 -7.16 -11.23
C MET A 61 9.89 -6.71 -9.79
N TYR A 62 10.37 -7.58 -8.91
CA TYR A 62 10.77 -7.19 -7.56
C TYR A 62 11.98 -6.26 -7.58
N ASP A 63 12.91 -6.53 -8.49
CA ASP A 63 14.13 -5.75 -8.70
C ASP A 63 13.91 -4.63 -9.73
N TRP A 64 12.69 -4.08 -9.83
CA TRP A 64 12.29 -3.07 -10.84
C TRP A 64 13.20 -1.83 -10.89
N ASN A 65 13.90 -1.55 -9.80
CA ASN A 65 14.81 -0.43 -9.63
C ASN A 65 16.27 -0.76 -10.00
N GLY A 66 16.58 -2.01 -10.40
CA GLY A 66 17.93 -2.54 -10.63
C GLY A 66 18.30 -2.80 -12.09
N ILE A 67 17.79 -1.98 -13.02
CA ILE A 67 18.07 -2.11 -14.47
C ILE A 67 19.36 -1.34 -14.81
N ASN A 68 20.50 -1.86 -14.33
CA ASN A 68 21.79 -1.19 -14.33
C ASN A 68 22.90 -1.92 -15.12
N GLN A 69 23.90 -1.17 -15.55
CA GLN A 69 25.18 -1.69 -16.09
C GLN A 69 26.34 -0.79 -15.67
N ASN A 70 27.57 -1.25 -15.90
CA ASN A 70 28.80 -0.47 -15.71
C ASN A 70 29.48 -0.17 -17.07
N PRO A 71 28.91 0.72 -17.91
CA PRO A 71 29.56 1.11 -19.16
C PRO A 71 30.88 1.83 -18.90
N SER A 72 31.90 1.58 -19.71
CA SER A 72 33.13 2.38 -19.70
C SER A 72 32.82 3.78 -20.23
N GLY A 73 32.80 4.79 -19.35
CA GLY A 73 32.41 6.15 -19.69
C GLY A 73 30.99 6.22 -20.25
N ASP A 74 30.84 6.78 -21.44
CA ASP A 74 29.55 6.95 -22.13
C ASP A 74 29.25 5.83 -23.16
N ASN A 75 30.03 4.74 -23.17
CA ASN A 75 29.85 3.62 -24.10
C ASN A 75 28.74 2.66 -23.64
N HIS A 76 27.49 3.14 -23.63
CA HIS A 76 26.32 2.38 -23.20
C HIS A 76 26.02 1.17 -24.10
N GLN A 77 26.28 1.30 -25.39
CA GLN A 77 26.00 0.27 -26.40
C GLN A 77 26.84 -1.01 -26.19
N ALA A 78 28.01 -0.89 -25.58
CA ALA A 78 28.87 -2.03 -25.28
C ALA A 78 28.28 -2.98 -24.21
N VAL A 79 27.45 -2.45 -23.30
CA VAL A 79 26.85 -3.21 -22.19
C VAL A 79 25.35 -3.42 -22.36
N VAL A 80 24.71 -2.63 -23.23
CA VAL A 80 23.31 -2.76 -23.60
C VAL A 80 23.22 -2.98 -25.11
N PRO A 81 23.24 -4.23 -25.61
CA PRO A 81 23.15 -4.51 -27.04
C PRO A 81 21.75 -4.24 -27.59
N ASP A 82 21.66 -4.13 -28.92
CA ASP A 82 20.39 -4.07 -29.65
C ASP A 82 19.46 -5.22 -29.26
N GLY A 83 18.17 -4.91 -29.15
CA GLY A 83 17.14 -5.84 -28.68
C GLY A 83 17.11 -6.04 -27.16
N ALA A 84 18.07 -5.49 -26.41
CA ALA A 84 18.15 -5.66 -24.95
C ALA A 84 17.99 -4.35 -24.15
N LEU A 85 17.60 -3.25 -24.80
CA LEU A 85 17.59 -1.91 -24.21
C LEU A 85 16.68 -1.81 -22.98
N CYS A 86 15.46 -2.36 -23.06
CA CYS A 86 14.47 -2.20 -21.99
C CYS A 86 14.74 -3.06 -20.76
N GLY A 87 15.58 -4.08 -20.89
CA GLY A 87 16.16 -4.83 -19.78
C GLY A 87 17.60 -4.40 -19.44
N GLY A 88 18.11 -3.31 -20.03
CA GLY A 88 19.47 -2.82 -19.76
C GLY A 88 20.57 -3.82 -20.08
N GLY A 89 20.40 -4.70 -21.07
CA GLY A 89 21.38 -5.74 -21.40
C GLY A 89 21.46 -6.91 -20.42
N LYS A 90 20.66 -6.88 -19.33
CA LYS A 90 20.69 -7.87 -18.26
C LYS A 90 19.82 -9.08 -18.57
N ALA A 91 20.33 -10.27 -18.29
CA ALA A 91 19.61 -11.52 -18.55
C ALA A 91 18.36 -11.65 -17.66
N GLU A 92 18.40 -11.11 -16.45
CA GLU A 92 17.27 -11.13 -15.51
C GLU A 92 16.04 -10.41 -16.08
N PHE A 93 16.26 -9.29 -16.79
CA PHE A 93 15.19 -8.43 -17.32
C PHE A 93 14.78 -8.78 -18.75
N LYS A 94 15.19 -9.94 -19.29
CA LYS A 94 14.92 -10.32 -20.69
C LYS A 94 13.44 -10.31 -21.09
N GLY A 95 12.52 -10.55 -20.14
CA GLY A 95 11.07 -10.48 -20.37
C GLY A 95 10.56 -9.08 -20.75
N PHE A 96 11.30 -8.02 -20.43
CA PHE A 96 10.91 -6.63 -20.72
C PHE A 96 11.43 -6.13 -22.07
N ASN A 97 12.25 -6.93 -22.74
CA ASN A 97 12.72 -6.70 -24.10
C ASN A 97 11.73 -7.18 -25.19
N LEU A 98 10.63 -7.83 -24.79
CA LEU A 98 9.64 -8.35 -25.72
C LEU A 98 9.07 -7.21 -26.58
N ALA A 99 9.12 -7.40 -27.89
CA ALA A 99 8.55 -6.48 -28.87
C ALA A 99 7.04 -6.72 -28.97
N ARG A 100 6.26 -5.85 -28.33
CA ARG A 100 4.81 -5.98 -28.24
C ARG A 100 4.14 -4.61 -28.37
N GLY A 101 2.98 -4.58 -29.04
CA GLY A 101 2.15 -3.38 -29.15
C GLY A 101 1.25 -3.10 -27.94
N ASP A 102 1.10 -4.07 -27.03
CA ASP A 102 0.15 -4.04 -25.90
C ASP A 102 0.80 -3.77 -24.54
N TRP A 103 2.04 -3.28 -24.50
CA TRP A 103 2.62 -2.73 -23.28
C TRP A 103 1.79 -1.55 -22.76
N ARG A 104 1.70 -1.41 -21.44
CA ARG A 104 1.04 -0.26 -20.82
C ARG A 104 1.66 1.03 -21.34
N THR A 105 0.83 1.86 -21.95
CA THR A 105 1.26 3.07 -22.64
C THR A 105 0.76 4.31 -21.90
N THR A 106 1.65 5.25 -21.59
CA THR A 106 1.30 6.54 -20.96
C THR A 106 1.00 7.58 -22.04
N SER A 107 -0.18 8.21 -22.02
CA SER A 107 -0.43 9.37 -22.88
C SER A 107 0.43 10.54 -22.42
N ILE A 108 1.16 11.16 -23.36
CA ILE A 108 1.98 12.35 -23.08
C ILE A 108 1.57 13.50 -24.00
N VAL A 109 1.45 14.68 -23.41
CA VAL A 109 1.09 15.93 -24.08
C VAL A 109 1.93 17.03 -23.44
N PRO A 110 2.55 17.91 -24.23
CA PRO A 110 3.28 19.04 -23.66
C PRO A 110 2.34 20.07 -23.02
N ASP A 111 2.85 20.86 -22.08
CA ASP A 111 2.22 22.07 -21.58
C ASP A 111 2.13 23.15 -22.67
N ALA A 112 1.54 24.31 -22.34
CA ALA A 112 1.42 25.44 -23.27
C ALA A 112 2.77 25.96 -23.80
N ASN A 113 3.87 25.67 -23.10
CA ASN A 113 5.21 26.02 -23.50
C ASN A 113 5.92 24.86 -24.23
N GLY A 114 5.28 23.75 -24.54
CA GLY A 114 5.95 22.62 -25.19
C GLY A 114 6.72 21.70 -24.23
N ASN A 115 6.65 21.93 -22.91
CA ASN A 115 7.39 21.16 -21.92
C ASN A 115 6.58 19.96 -21.40
N PHE A 116 7.28 18.96 -20.88
CA PHE A 116 6.71 17.86 -20.12
C PHE A 116 7.58 17.59 -18.89
N GLU A 117 6.95 17.28 -17.77
CA GLU A 117 7.64 16.92 -16.54
C GLU A 117 7.88 15.41 -16.49
N PHE A 118 9.14 15.04 -16.45
CA PHE A 118 9.62 13.69 -16.23
C PHE A 118 9.92 13.47 -14.76
N ILE A 119 9.43 12.36 -14.20
CA ILE A 119 9.68 11.99 -12.81
C ILE A 119 10.39 10.64 -12.76
N TYR A 120 11.54 10.62 -12.10
CA TYR A 120 12.34 9.41 -11.88
C TYR A 120 12.29 9.05 -10.39
N ASN A 121 11.77 7.88 -10.05
CA ASN A 121 11.70 7.39 -8.67
C ASN A 121 13.03 6.71 -8.30
N ALA A 122 13.80 7.33 -7.39
CA ALA A 122 15.09 6.82 -6.93
C ALA A 122 14.98 6.28 -5.50
N THR A 123 14.87 4.96 -5.34
CA THR A 123 14.87 4.33 -4.01
C THR A 123 16.21 4.58 -3.27
N ALA A 124 17.30 4.70 -4.05
CA ALA A 124 18.60 5.15 -3.60
C ALA A 124 19.09 6.30 -4.52
N PRO A 125 19.06 7.57 -4.07
CA PRO A 125 19.62 8.71 -4.80
C PRO A 125 21.14 8.66 -4.86
N HIS A 126 21.72 9.15 -5.95
CA HIS A 126 23.18 9.20 -6.16
C HIS A 126 23.63 10.48 -6.84
N ALA A 127 24.93 10.78 -6.73
CA ALA A 127 25.53 11.85 -7.49
C ALA A 127 25.36 11.58 -8.99
N THR A 128 24.69 12.50 -9.69
CA THR A 128 24.31 12.32 -11.08
C THR A 128 25.26 13.06 -12.00
N LYS A 129 25.78 12.36 -13.02
CA LYS A 129 26.49 13.00 -14.13
C LYS A 129 25.48 13.57 -15.11
N TYR A 130 24.54 12.73 -15.55
CA TYR A 130 23.41 13.18 -16.36
C TYR A 130 22.23 12.19 -16.34
N PHE A 131 21.07 12.70 -16.76
CA PHE A 131 20.00 11.93 -17.38
C PHE A 131 19.93 12.27 -18.87
N LYS A 132 20.03 11.27 -19.75
CA LYS A 132 19.82 11.42 -21.21
C LYS A 132 18.48 10.81 -21.59
N PHE A 133 17.70 11.53 -22.40
CA PHE A 133 16.37 11.12 -22.85
C PHE A 133 16.36 10.96 -24.36
N TYR A 134 15.99 9.77 -24.77
CA TYR A 134 15.83 9.37 -26.16
C TYR A 134 14.38 9.03 -26.44
N VAL A 135 13.97 9.17 -27.70
CA VAL A 135 12.67 8.75 -28.19
C VAL A 135 12.86 7.91 -29.44
N THR A 136 11.99 6.93 -29.67
CA THR A 136 11.95 6.22 -30.95
C THR A 136 11.65 7.17 -32.12
N ARG A 137 12.31 6.95 -33.25
CA ARG A 137 12.09 7.69 -34.51
C ARG A 137 10.69 7.43 -35.07
N ASN A 138 10.22 8.34 -35.94
CA ASN A 138 8.97 8.12 -36.69
C ASN A 138 9.12 6.91 -37.61
N GLY A 139 8.07 6.09 -37.70
CA GLY A 139 8.10 4.83 -38.46
C GLY A 139 8.72 3.64 -37.71
N TRP A 140 9.15 3.81 -36.46
CA TRP A 140 9.54 2.68 -35.59
C TRP A 140 8.39 1.68 -35.44
N ASN A 141 8.71 0.38 -35.51
CA ASN A 141 7.75 -0.70 -35.41
C ASN A 141 7.76 -1.34 -34.00
N PRO A 142 6.68 -1.22 -33.21
CA PRO A 142 6.61 -1.78 -31.85
C PRO A 142 6.64 -3.32 -31.80
N THR A 143 6.49 -3.99 -32.94
CA THR A 143 6.57 -5.46 -33.04
C THR A 143 7.98 -5.97 -33.35
N MET A 144 8.96 -5.09 -33.49
CA MET A 144 10.38 -5.44 -33.66
C MET A 144 11.19 -5.13 -32.39
N PRO A 145 12.23 -5.91 -32.06
CA PRO A 145 13.12 -5.60 -30.94
C PRO A 145 13.72 -4.20 -31.10
N LEU A 146 13.65 -3.39 -30.04
CA LEU A 146 14.18 -2.02 -30.02
C LEU A 146 15.70 -2.03 -30.22
N LYS A 147 16.21 -1.14 -31.07
CA LYS A 147 17.63 -0.95 -31.33
C LYS A 147 18.07 0.47 -31.01
N TRP A 148 19.37 0.67 -30.80
CA TRP A 148 19.93 2.02 -30.65
C TRP A 148 19.72 2.89 -31.89
N SER A 149 19.73 2.29 -33.09
CA SER A 149 19.43 3.00 -34.34
C SER A 149 18.01 3.57 -34.40
N ASP A 150 17.08 2.98 -33.65
CA ASP A 150 15.69 3.41 -33.59
C ASP A 150 15.52 4.67 -32.73
N LEU A 151 16.53 5.04 -31.94
CA LEU A 151 16.47 6.13 -30.97
C LEU A 151 17.08 7.42 -31.50
N GLU A 152 16.52 8.54 -31.06
CA GLU A 152 17.11 9.86 -31.16
C GLU A 152 17.08 10.59 -29.82
N LEU A 153 18.19 11.23 -29.47
CA LEU A 153 18.33 12.02 -28.25
C LEU A 153 17.53 13.32 -28.41
N PHE A 154 16.68 13.65 -27.43
CA PHE A 154 15.93 14.91 -27.43
C PHE A 154 16.16 15.77 -26.18
N GLY A 155 16.75 15.23 -25.13
CA GLY A 155 17.01 15.98 -23.90
C GLY A 155 18.16 15.42 -23.08
N THR A 156 18.88 16.31 -22.40
CA THR A 156 19.91 15.96 -21.40
C THR A 156 19.76 16.88 -20.21
N VAL A 157 19.70 16.30 -19.00
CA VAL A 157 19.78 17.03 -17.73
C VAL A 157 21.11 16.67 -17.08
N ASN A 158 22.01 17.64 -16.95
CA ASN A 158 23.33 17.44 -16.34
C ASN A 158 23.28 17.73 -14.84
N GLY A 159 24.10 17.00 -14.07
CA GLY A 159 24.13 17.15 -12.61
C GLY A 159 22.88 16.57 -11.93
N ASN A 160 22.70 16.92 -10.65
CA ASN A 160 21.56 16.45 -9.85
C ASN A 160 20.31 17.28 -10.17
N PRO A 161 19.21 16.67 -10.65
CA PRO A 161 17.92 17.36 -10.78
C PRO A 161 17.36 17.74 -9.40
N GLN A 162 16.32 18.58 -9.40
CA GLN A 162 15.54 18.83 -8.19
C GLN A 162 14.93 17.52 -7.68
N MET A 163 14.95 17.31 -6.37
CA MET A 163 14.46 16.08 -5.75
C MET A 163 13.43 16.40 -4.66
N ASP A 164 12.31 15.68 -4.67
CA ASP A 164 11.27 15.82 -3.64
C ASP A 164 11.61 15.04 -2.36
N ALA A 165 10.76 15.21 -1.33
CA ALA A 165 10.92 14.50 -0.05
C ALA A 165 10.78 12.97 -0.16
N ASN A 166 10.23 12.46 -1.26
CA ASN A 166 10.04 11.04 -1.54
C ASN A 166 11.14 10.47 -2.45
N LYS A 167 12.24 11.21 -2.65
CA LYS A 167 13.38 10.80 -3.47
C LYS A 167 13.03 10.65 -4.96
N ARG A 168 12.15 11.51 -5.47
CA ARG A 168 11.84 11.61 -6.89
C ARG A 168 12.62 12.74 -7.52
N TYR A 169 13.35 12.47 -8.60
CA TYR A 169 13.95 13.52 -9.42
C TYR A 169 12.92 14.10 -10.39
N HIS A 170 12.75 15.41 -10.35
CA HIS A 170 11.86 16.17 -11.23
C HIS A 170 12.68 16.83 -12.35
N MET A 171 12.31 16.54 -13.59
CA MET A 171 13.02 16.98 -14.79
C MET A 171 12.03 17.51 -15.83
N THR A 172 11.96 18.82 -16.00
CA THR A 172 11.10 19.45 -17.00
C THR A 172 11.90 19.78 -18.25
N MET A 173 11.47 19.31 -19.42
CA MET A 173 12.10 19.61 -20.70
C MET A 173 11.10 19.61 -21.86
N LYS A 174 11.50 20.18 -23.00
CA LYS A 174 10.68 20.20 -24.22
C LYS A 174 10.46 18.77 -24.73
N LEU A 175 9.22 18.44 -25.08
CA LEU A 175 8.97 17.23 -25.86
C LEU A 175 9.42 17.43 -27.32
N PRO A 176 9.90 16.37 -27.99
CA PRO A 176 10.22 16.42 -29.41
C PRO A 176 8.97 16.72 -30.23
N THR A 177 9.09 17.62 -31.20
CA THR A 177 7.99 17.98 -32.11
C THR A 177 7.84 16.94 -33.21
N GLY A 178 6.66 16.88 -33.85
CA GLY A 178 6.41 15.98 -34.99
C GLY A 178 6.32 14.49 -34.63
N LYS A 179 6.21 14.14 -33.34
CA LYS A 179 5.90 12.78 -32.87
C LYS A 179 4.39 12.57 -32.82
N THR A 180 3.94 11.39 -33.26
CA THR A 180 2.52 11.01 -33.20
C THR A 180 2.39 9.52 -32.94
N GLY A 181 1.34 9.11 -32.22
CA GLY A 181 1.09 7.71 -31.96
C GLY A 181 2.04 7.11 -30.93
N GLN A 182 2.23 5.78 -31.00
CA GLN A 182 2.98 5.01 -30.01
C GLN A 182 4.49 5.12 -30.23
N HIS A 183 5.22 5.40 -29.16
CA HIS A 183 6.66 5.53 -29.13
C HIS A 183 7.21 4.95 -27.80
N ILE A 184 8.52 4.77 -27.73
CA ILE A 184 9.22 4.52 -26.46
C ILE A 184 10.04 5.76 -26.12
N ILE A 185 9.96 6.20 -24.86
CA ILE A 185 10.96 7.06 -24.25
C ILE A 185 11.96 6.18 -23.53
N PHE A 186 13.22 6.27 -23.95
CA PHE A 186 14.34 5.56 -23.36
C PHE A 186 15.20 6.55 -22.56
N ASN A 187 15.38 6.30 -21.27
CA ASN A 187 16.17 7.14 -20.39
C ASN A 187 17.44 6.42 -19.94
N VAL A 188 18.55 7.16 -19.87
CA VAL A 188 19.82 6.74 -19.29
C VAL A 188 20.19 7.66 -18.14
N TRP A 189 20.26 7.13 -16.92
CA TRP A 189 20.81 7.83 -15.75
C TRP A 189 22.25 7.39 -15.54
N LYS A 190 23.23 8.27 -15.77
CA LYS A 190 24.65 8.00 -15.51
C LYS A 190 25.06 8.67 -14.20
N ARG A 191 25.67 7.89 -13.32
CA ARG A 191 26.26 8.39 -12.06
C ARG A 191 27.54 9.17 -12.30
N ALA A 192 27.83 10.09 -11.38
CA ALA A 192 29.06 10.87 -11.35
C ALA A 192 30.11 10.28 -10.39
N ASP A 193 29.67 9.46 -9.43
CA ASP A 193 30.49 8.83 -8.39
C ASP A 193 30.82 7.37 -8.67
N SER A 194 30.37 6.82 -9.82
CA SER A 194 30.59 5.46 -10.28
C SER A 194 30.43 5.37 -11.80
N GLU A 195 30.97 4.32 -12.42
CA GLU A 195 30.69 4.00 -13.82
C GLU A 195 29.28 3.44 -14.04
N GLU A 196 28.56 3.12 -12.96
CA GLU A 196 27.21 2.56 -13.05
C GLU A 196 26.20 3.52 -13.72
N ALA A 197 25.36 2.97 -14.58
CA ALA A 197 24.28 3.65 -15.26
C ALA A 197 22.99 2.82 -15.21
N PHE A 198 21.83 3.49 -15.23
CA PHE A 198 20.50 2.87 -15.22
C PHE A 198 19.77 3.15 -16.52
N TYR A 199 18.94 2.20 -16.94
CA TYR A 199 18.21 2.23 -18.19
C TYR A 199 16.72 2.07 -17.94
N SER A 200 15.91 2.89 -18.59
CA SER A 200 14.46 2.83 -18.44
C SER A 200 13.75 2.98 -19.79
N CYS A 201 12.87 2.02 -20.11
CA CYS A 201 11.91 2.13 -21.21
C CYS A 201 10.53 2.45 -20.67
N SER A 202 9.92 3.51 -21.19
CA SER A 202 8.52 3.86 -20.95
C SER A 202 7.78 3.92 -22.28
N ASP A 203 6.74 3.10 -22.44
CA ASP A 203 5.87 3.16 -23.60
C ASP A 203 4.95 4.38 -23.47
N VAL A 204 4.91 5.20 -24.51
CA VAL A 204 4.14 6.43 -24.54
C VAL A 204 3.30 6.55 -25.79
N ARG A 205 2.24 7.35 -25.70
CA ARG A 205 1.46 7.77 -26.86
C ARG A 205 1.45 9.29 -26.94
N PHE A 206 2.00 9.83 -28.00
CA PHE A 206 1.92 11.25 -28.30
C PHE A 206 0.50 11.56 -28.80
N GLY A 207 -0.22 12.39 -28.05
CA GLY A 207 -1.59 12.81 -28.37
C GLY A 207 -1.67 14.25 -28.88
N ASN A 208 -2.80 14.59 -29.50
CA ASN A 208 -3.06 15.92 -30.10
C ASN A 208 -3.59 16.96 -29.06
N GLY A 209 -3.37 16.72 -27.76
CA GLY A 209 -3.84 17.60 -26.69
C GLY A 209 -5.29 17.39 -26.22
N THR A 210 -6.03 16.41 -26.75
CA THR A 210 -7.44 16.15 -26.33
C THR A 210 -7.59 15.17 -25.16
N THR A 211 -6.53 14.43 -24.83
CA THR A 211 -6.43 13.59 -23.63
C THR A 211 -5.30 14.11 -22.77
N PRO A 212 -5.55 14.59 -21.54
CA PRO A 212 -4.50 15.02 -20.63
C PRO A 212 -3.45 13.93 -20.45
N PRO A 213 -2.18 14.30 -20.20
CA PRO A 213 -1.19 13.32 -19.78
C PRO A 213 -1.71 12.56 -18.57
N GLU A 214 -1.44 11.25 -18.51
CA GLU A 214 -1.80 10.46 -17.32
C GLU A 214 -1.03 11.06 -16.13
N PRO A 215 -1.69 11.55 -15.06
CA PRO A 215 -1.00 12.14 -13.91
C PRO A 215 0.03 11.18 -13.31
N PRO A 216 1.09 11.68 -12.64
CA PRO A 216 2.00 10.84 -11.88
C PRO A 216 1.24 9.84 -11.00
N PRO A 217 1.70 8.58 -10.86
CA PRO A 217 1.14 7.67 -9.86
C PRO A 217 1.13 8.38 -8.51
N ALA A 218 -0.06 8.63 -7.95
CA ALA A 218 -0.15 9.14 -6.60
C ALA A 218 0.55 8.15 -5.68
N ALA A 219 1.46 8.63 -4.82
CA ALA A 219 2.05 7.81 -3.77
C ALA A 219 0.90 7.15 -2.99
N ASN A 220 0.97 5.83 -2.76
CA ASN A 220 -0.01 5.14 -1.92
C ASN A 220 0.03 5.80 -0.53
N PRO A 221 -1.01 6.55 -0.12
CA PRO A 221 -0.96 7.28 1.14
C PRO A 221 -1.35 6.38 2.32
N TRP A 222 -1.61 5.08 2.10
CA TRP A 222 -2.13 4.17 3.11
C TRP A 222 -1.04 3.23 3.62
N LYS A 223 -0.64 3.41 4.87
CA LYS A 223 0.32 2.58 5.58
C LYS A 223 -0.40 1.57 6.46
N GLU A 224 -0.04 0.31 6.37
CA GLU A 224 -0.60 -0.71 7.26
C GLU A 224 -0.14 -0.49 8.71
N ILE A 225 -1.08 -0.51 9.65
CA ILE A 225 -0.82 -0.32 11.09
C ILE A 225 -1.39 -1.45 11.97
N GLY A 226 -2.06 -2.45 11.38
CA GLY A 226 -2.56 -3.61 12.12
C GLY A 226 -3.62 -4.39 11.34
N ASN A 227 -4.48 -5.11 12.06
CA ASN A 227 -5.58 -5.89 11.51
C ASN A 227 -6.83 -5.91 12.41
N VAL A 228 -7.95 -6.31 11.82
CA VAL A 228 -9.19 -6.68 12.50
C VAL A 228 -9.32 -8.20 12.41
N ALA A 229 -9.19 -8.89 13.54
CA ALA A 229 -9.30 -10.34 13.60
C ALA A 229 -10.41 -10.79 14.56
N ALA A 230 -11.20 -11.75 14.09
CA ALA A 230 -12.20 -12.48 14.83
C ALA A 230 -11.64 -13.80 15.34
N HIS A 231 -11.74 -14.00 16.65
CA HIS A 231 -11.39 -15.26 17.31
C HIS A 231 -12.62 -16.06 17.74
N GLU A 232 -13.81 -15.46 17.68
CA GLU A 232 -15.09 -16.07 18.07
C GLU A 232 -16.26 -15.38 17.34
N ASN A 233 -17.42 -16.04 17.37
CA ASN A 233 -18.69 -15.41 17.02
C ASN A 233 -19.15 -14.50 18.17
N LEU A 234 -19.73 -13.36 17.83
CA LEU A 234 -20.38 -12.45 18.76
C LEU A 234 -21.90 -12.69 18.79
N PRO A 235 -22.52 -12.77 19.98
CA PRO A 235 -23.97 -12.95 20.09
C PRO A 235 -24.74 -11.76 19.52
N ALA A 236 -26.00 -11.98 19.15
CA ALA A 236 -26.88 -10.87 18.75
C ALA A 236 -26.99 -9.81 19.85
N GLY A 237 -27.08 -8.54 19.44
CA GLY A 237 -27.05 -7.39 20.36
C GLY A 237 -25.63 -6.93 20.71
N SER A 238 -24.59 -7.61 20.23
CA SER A 238 -23.20 -7.16 20.39
C SER A 238 -22.93 -5.89 19.60
N SER A 239 -21.85 -5.19 19.94
CA SER A 239 -21.31 -4.10 19.12
C SER A 239 -19.80 -4.20 18.99
N ALA A 240 -19.28 -3.93 17.79
CA ALA A 240 -17.86 -3.74 17.54
C ALA A 240 -17.59 -2.25 17.27
N THR A 241 -16.56 -1.71 17.91
CA THR A 241 -16.24 -0.28 17.82
C THR A 241 -14.76 -0.08 17.53
N LEU A 242 -14.45 0.65 16.45
CA LEU A 242 -13.10 1.17 16.22
C LEU A 242 -12.97 2.55 16.85
N ARG A 243 -11.93 2.76 17.66
CA ARG A 243 -11.51 4.07 18.16
C ARG A 243 -10.17 4.43 17.58
N VAL A 244 -10.03 5.67 17.13
CA VAL A 244 -8.79 6.23 16.61
C VAL A 244 -8.31 7.29 17.58
N PHE A 245 -7.04 7.23 17.94
CA PHE A 245 -6.38 8.18 18.80
C PHE A 245 -5.36 8.96 17.99
N ASP A 246 -5.29 10.27 18.21
CA ASP A 246 -4.26 11.10 17.59
C ASP A 246 -2.86 10.83 18.19
N SER A 247 -1.85 11.53 17.66
CA SER A 247 -0.46 11.37 18.12
C SER A 247 -0.24 11.78 19.59
N GLN A 248 -1.21 12.42 20.24
CA GLN A 248 -1.18 12.80 21.66
C GLN A 248 -2.04 11.86 22.52
N GLY A 249 -2.64 10.81 21.94
CA GLY A 249 -3.48 9.86 22.63
C GLY A 249 -4.92 10.32 22.88
N ARG A 250 -5.37 11.41 22.23
CA ARG A 250 -6.75 11.91 22.36
C ARG A 250 -7.67 11.20 21.36
N ASP A 251 -8.92 10.95 21.74
CA ASP A 251 -9.92 10.40 20.82
C ASP A 251 -10.11 11.33 19.61
N ALA A 252 -9.77 10.81 18.42
CA ALA A 252 -9.90 11.50 17.15
C ALA A 252 -11.13 11.03 16.35
N GLU A 253 -11.41 9.73 16.35
CA GLU A 253 -12.57 9.16 15.67
C GLU A 253 -13.14 7.96 16.43
N LYS A 254 -14.45 7.72 16.30
CA LYS A 254 -15.13 6.55 16.88
C LYS A 254 -16.21 6.04 15.91
N HIS A 255 -16.10 4.77 15.53
CA HIS A 255 -16.99 4.12 14.57
C HIS A 255 -17.55 2.83 15.18
N SER A 256 -18.87 2.75 15.37
CA SER A 256 -19.52 1.61 16.02
C SER A 256 -20.55 0.96 15.10
N VAL A 257 -20.60 -0.38 15.13
CA VAL A 257 -21.60 -1.19 14.45
C VAL A 257 -22.29 -2.11 15.46
N ALA A 258 -23.63 -2.14 15.42
CA ALA A 258 -24.44 -3.11 16.16
C ALA A 258 -24.59 -4.39 15.34
N LEU A 259 -24.50 -5.54 16.00
CA LEU A 259 -24.43 -6.85 15.36
C LEU A 259 -25.68 -7.66 15.71
N ASN A 260 -26.40 -8.09 14.68
CA ASN A 260 -27.40 -9.16 14.80
C ASN A 260 -26.71 -10.53 14.75
N ALA A 261 -27.48 -11.62 14.85
CA ALA A 261 -26.93 -12.99 14.88
C ALA A 261 -26.07 -13.35 13.66
N VAL A 262 -26.42 -12.85 12.47
CA VAL A 262 -25.66 -13.11 11.23
C VAL A 262 -24.42 -12.25 11.15
N ALA A 263 -24.57 -10.95 11.42
CA ALA A 263 -23.47 -9.99 11.44
C ALA A 263 -22.42 -10.34 12.50
N GLY A 264 -22.83 -10.96 13.61
CA GLY A 264 -21.95 -11.38 14.70
C GLY A 264 -21.05 -12.58 14.39
N GLN A 265 -21.26 -13.31 13.30
CA GLN A 265 -20.39 -14.44 12.94
C GLN A 265 -18.93 -13.97 12.74
N ALA A 266 -17.96 -14.82 13.09
CA ALA A 266 -16.54 -14.50 13.03
C ALA A 266 -16.08 -14.08 11.62
N ALA A 267 -16.65 -14.69 10.57
CA ALA A 267 -16.37 -14.30 9.19
C ALA A 267 -17.03 -12.96 8.77
N ASN A 268 -18.00 -12.45 9.54
CA ASN A 268 -18.84 -11.31 9.16
C ASN A 268 -18.56 -10.05 9.97
N TRP A 269 -18.40 -10.13 11.29
CA TRP A 269 -18.31 -8.90 12.09
C TRP A 269 -17.10 -8.02 11.74
N PRO A 270 -15.91 -8.56 11.34
CA PRO A 270 -14.81 -7.73 10.86
C PRO A 270 -15.18 -6.95 9.61
N TYR A 271 -15.92 -7.59 8.69
CA TYR A 271 -16.43 -6.96 7.46
C TYR A 271 -17.41 -5.83 7.77
N GLU A 272 -18.38 -6.07 8.68
CA GLU A 272 -19.39 -5.06 9.03
C GLU A 272 -18.75 -3.81 9.66
N LEU A 273 -17.75 -4.00 10.54
CA LEU A 273 -16.96 -2.91 11.10
C LEU A 273 -16.17 -2.17 10.01
N ALA A 274 -15.51 -2.91 9.12
CA ALA A 274 -14.72 -2.35 8.03
C ALA A 274 -15.56 -1.51 7.06
N VAL A 275 -16.76 -1.96 6.69
CA VAL A 275 -17.70 -1.19 5.88
C VAL A 275 -18.07 0.12 6.57
N LYS A 276 -18.40 0.07 7.87
CA LYS A 276 -18.76 1.27 8.64
C LYS A 276 -17.61 2.27 8.71
N VAL A 277 -16.39 1.81 8.97
CA VAL A 277 -15.19 2.65 9.05
C VAL A 277 -14.86 3.25 7.69
N ASN A 278 -14.85 2.45 6.61
CA ASN A 278 -14.48 2.93 5.28
C ASN A 278 -15.47 3.97 4.73
N ALA A 279 -16.73 3.93 5.17
CA ALA A 279 -17.75 4.91 4.79
C ALA A 279 -17.58 6.28 5.48
N ALA A 280 -16.92 6.35 6.65
CA ALA A 280 -16.94 7.54 7.50
C ALA A 280 -15.56 8.08 7.89
N SER A 281 -14.56 7.21 8.05
CA SER A 281 -13.24 7.58 8.52
C SER A 281 -12.45 8.34 7.46
N LYS A 282 -11.69 9.36 7.89
CA LYS A 282 -10.73 10.08 7.04
C LYS A 282 -9.31 9.56 7.24
N SER A 283 -9.00 9.08 8.45
CA SER A 283 -7.68 8.59 8.83
C SER A 283 -7.48 7.09 8.59
N ILE A 284 -8.53 6.27 8.68
CA ILE A 284 -8.43 4.81 8.64
C ILE A 284 -9.19 4.19 7.45
N ARG A 285 -8.61 3.13 6.89
CA ARG A 285 -9.27 2.18 5.99
C ARG A 285 -9.03 0.75 6.46
N ILE A 286 -10.01 -0.12 6.29
CA ILE A 286 -9.96 -1.52 6.70
C ILE A 286 -10.33 -2.42 5.52
N GLY A 287 -9.53 -3.44 5.26
CA GLY A 287 -9.80 -4.40 4.18
C GLY A 287 -8.56 -5.11 3.69
N VAL A 288 -8.69 -5.78 2.54
CA VAL A 288 -7.55 -6.28 1.77
C VAL A 288 -7.17 -5.20 0.77
N MET A 289 -5.90 -4.79 0.79
CA MET A 289 -5.38 -3.83 -0.17
C MET A 289 -5.21 -4.51 -1.54
N SER A 290 -5.83 -3.93 -2.55
CA SER A 290 -5.62 -4.24 -3.95
C SER A 290 -5.18 -2.99 -4.67
N GLN A 291 -4.00 -3.05 -5.28
CA GLN A 291 -3.52 -2.00 -6.17
C GLN A 291 -3.98 -2.35 -7.59
N GLN A 292 -4.97 -1.64 -8.13
CA GLN A 292 -5.37 -1.76 -9.53
C GLN A 292 -5.34 -0.37 -10.16
N GLN A 293 -4.69 -0.25 -11.33
CA GLN A 293 -4.83 0.92 -12.20
C GLN A 293 -4.67 2.28 -11.50
N ARG A 294 -3.69 2.39 -10.57
CA ARG A 294 -3.39 3.64 -9.83
C ARG A 294 -4.40 4.04 -8.75
N ALA A 295 -5.40 3.22 -8.47
CA ALA A 295 -6.24 3.35 -7.28
C ALA A 295 -5.80 2.33 -6.22
N VAL A 296 -5.44 2.82 -5.03
CA VAL A 296 -5.32 1.97 -3.86
C VAL A 296 -6.72 1.69 -3.38
N ALA A 297 -7.24 0.51 -3.70
CA ALA A 297 -8.52 0.04 -3.20
C ALA A 297 -8.26 -0.79 -1.95
N ILE A 298 -8.87 -0.40 -0.83
CA ILE A 298 -8.89 -1.20 0.39
C ILE A 298 -10.33 -1.66 0.57
N ALA A 299 -10.59 -2.90 0.21
CA ALA A 299 -11.93 -3.46 0.18
C ALA A 299 -12.15 -4.40 1.37
N PRO A 300 -13.21 -4.20 2.18
CA PRO A 300 -13.60 -5.16 3.21
C PRO A 300 -13.90 -6.54 2.60
N VAL A 301 -13.48 -7.60 3.27
CA VAL A 301 -13.80 -8.99 2.88
C VAL A 301 -14.45 -9.73 4.05
N ARG A 302 -15.35 -10.68 3.75
CA ARG A 302 -15.94 -11.58 4.75
C ARG A 302 -14.97 -12.69 5.08
N ASP A 303 -14.07 -12.41 6.00
CA ASP A 303 -13.06 -13.34 6.50
C ASP A 303 -12.73 -12.97 7.95
N ALA A 304 -12.46 -13.98 8.76
CA ALA A 304 -12.17 -13.80 10.18
C ALA A 304 -10.86 -13.05 10.43
N THR A 305 -9.89 -13.07 9.51
CA THR A 305 -8.52 -12.59 9.76
C THR A 305 -7.91 -11.75 8.64
N ALA A 306 -8.49 -11.75 7.44
CA ALA A 306 -7.89 -11.13 6.27
C ALA A 306 -7.95 -9.58 6.26
N ASN A 307 -8.83 -8.96 7.05
CA ASN A 307 -9.00 -7.51 7.03
C ASN A 307 -7.85 -6.81 7.78
N ARG A 308 -7.00 -6.10 7.03
CA ARG A 308 -5.91 -5.26 7.56
C ARG A 308 -6.39 -3.84 7.81
N VAL A 309 -5.75 -3.12 8.73
CA VAL A 309 -6.04 -1.72 9.08
C VAL A 309 -4.93 -0.84 8.53
N TYR A 310 -5.31 0.18 7.77
CA TYR A 310 -4.40 1.12 7.13
C TYR A 310 -4.66 2.54 7.61
N LEU A 311 -3.59 3.27 7.88
CA LEU A 311 -3.57 4.67 8.26
C LEU A 311 -3.18 5.54 7.06
N ASN A 312 -3.88 6.64 6.87
CA ASN A 312 -3.51 7.65 5.89
C ASN A 312 -2.29 8.47 6.38
N ASP A 313 -1.30 8.65 5.53
CA ASP A 313 -0.03 9.34 5.82
C ASP A 313 -0.19 10.82 6.21
N SER A 314 -1.36 11.41 5.98
CA SER A 314 -1.68 12.75 6.49
C SER A 314 -1.93 12.78 8.00
N TYR A 315 -2.08 11.62 8.64
CA TYR A 315 -2.40 11.45 10.06
C TYR A 315 -1.29 10.71 10.81
N LYS A 316 -0.04 11.13 10.61
CA LYS A 316 1.13 10.45 11.20
C LYS A 316 1.02 10.38 12.73
N GLY A 317 1.35 9.23 13.28
CA GLY A 317 1.34 8.98 14.73
C GLY A 317 -0.03 8.61 15.30
N TYR A 318 -1.09 8.61 14.48
CA TYR A 318 -2.39 8.09 14.91
C TYR A 318 -2.31 6.57 15.09
N HIS A 319 -3.12 6.05 16.00
CA HIS A 319 -3.24 4.63 16.28
C HIS A 319 -4.70 4.28 16.60
N TYR A 320 -5.02 3.00 16.74
CA TYR A 320 -6.40 2.57 16.92
C TYR A 320 -6.53 1.47 17.98
N THR A 321 -7.75 1.31 18.48
CA THR A 321 -8.18 0.12 19.22
C THR A 321 -9.52 -0.39 18.68
N ILE A 322 -9.83 -1.64 18.99
CA ILE A 322 -11.13 -2.26 18.69
C ILE A 322 -11.74 -2.73 20.01
N ASP A 323 -12.89 -2.16 20.33
CA ASP A 323 -13.65 -2.48 21.52
C ASP A 323 -14.84 -3.36 21.12
N LEU A 324 -14.95 -4.54 21.74
CA LEU A 324 -16.07 -5.46 21.56
C LEU A 324 -16.94 -5.45 22.81
N LYS A 325 -18.23 -5.17 22.64
CA LYS A 325 -19.24 -5.31 23.69
C LYS A 325 -20.15 -6.48 23.31
N LYS A 326 -20.14 -7.55 24.12
CA LYS A 326 -21.01 -8.71 23.88
C LYS A 326 -22.46 -8.38 24.24
N GLY A 327 -23.37 -8.74 23.35
CA GLY A 327 -24.81 -8.73 23.56
C GLY A 327 -25.27 -9.96 24.34
N ASP A 328 -26.54 -9.96 24.72
CA ASP A 328 -27.19 -11.05 25.46
C ASP A 328 -27.71 -12.17 24.55
N GLY A 329 -27.49 -12.09 23.23
CA GLY A 329 -27.92 -13.10 22.27
C GLY A 329 -29.35 -12.92 21.77
N GLY A 330 -29.98 -11.77 22.06
CA GLY A 330 -31.35 -11.50 21.60
C GLY A 330 -32.41 -12.35 22.31
N THR A 331 -32.05 -13.02 23.40
CA THR A 331 -33.04 -13.61 24.29
C THR A 331 -33.70 -12.47 25.05
N THR A 332 -34.93 -12.10 24.70
CA THR A 332 -35.81 -11.49 25.70
C THR A 332 -35.88 -12.52 26.83
N PRO A 333 -35.38 -12.24 28.05
CA PRO A 333 -35.58 -13.20 29.10
C PRO A 333 -37.09 -13.44 29.25
N PRO A 334 -37.51 -14.67 29.58
CA PRO A 334 -38.92 -14.97 29.83
C PRO A 334 -39.48 -13.89 30.76
N VAL A 335 -40.71 -13.42 30.50
CA VAL A 335 -41.36 -12.47 31.41
C VAL A 335 -41.37 -13.11 32.78
N GLY A 336 -40.51 -12.57 33.66
CA GLY A 336 -40.38 -13.07 35.00
C GLY A 336 -41.68 -12.84 35.76
N ASP A 337 -42.07 -13.82 36.58
CA ASP A 337 -43.17 -13.64 37.53
C ASP A 337 -42.99 -12.34 38.32
N ALA A 338 -44.10 -11.74 38.72
CA ALA A 338 -44.07 -10.54 39.54
C ALA A 338 -43.25 -10.79 40.82
N TRP A 339 -42.28 -9.91 41.10
CA TRP A 339 -41.51 -9.94 42.33
C TRP A 339 -42.46 -9.85 43.52
N LYS A 340 -42.24 -10.71 44.51
CA LYS A 340 -42.96 -10.76 45.78
C LYS A 340 -42.00 -10.62 46.94
N GLU A 341 -42.40 -9.80 47.90
CA GLU A 341 -41.77 -9.79 49.21
C GLU A 341 -41.96 -11.17 49.88
N GLY A 342 -40.95 -11.63 50.62
CA GLY A 342 -40.86 -12.98 51.17
C GLY A 342 -40.42 -14.07 50.18
N GLY A 343 -40.27 -13.74 48.89
CA GLY A 343 -39.87 -14.69 47.85
C GLY A 343 -38.41 -15.15 47.96
N LYS A 344 -38.15 -16.39 47.53
CA LYS A 344 -36.79 -16.94 47.33
C LYS A 344 -36.41 -16.86 45.86
N TYR A 345 -35.26 -16.25 45.59
CA TYR A 345 -34.78 -16.01 44.24
C TYR A 345 -33.43 -16.67 44.00
N SER A 346 -33.27 -17.28 42.84
CA SER A 346 -32.01 -17.90 42.40
C SER A 346 -31.24 -16.94 41.50
N GLN A 347 -29.91 -17.02 41.51
CA GLN A 347 -29.07 -16.23 40.61
C GLN A 347 -29.48 -16.46 39.14
N GLY A 348 -29.60 -15.37 38.39
CA GLY A 348 -30.03 -15.38 36.99
C GLY A 348 -31.55 -15.40 36.79
N GLN A 349 -32.36 -15.66 37.82
CA GLN A 349 -33.82 -15.60 37.73
C GLN A 349 -34.28 -14.18 37.37
N VAL A 350 -35.23 -14.07 36.44
CA VAL A 350 -35.84 -12.80 36.04
C VAL A 350 -37.20 -12.66 36.72
N VAL A 351 -37.50 -11.45 37.19
CA VAL A 351 -38.78 -11.06 37.82
C VAL A 351 -39.25 -9.73 37.25
N SER A 352 -40.55 -9.47 37.34
CA SER A 352 -41.13 -8.17 37.01
C SER A 352 -41.44 -7.34 38.26
N TYR A 353 -41.10 -6.06 38.26
CA TYR A 353 -41.40 -5.13 39.35
C TYR A 353 -41.62 -3.72 38.80
N GLN A 354 -42.75 -3.10 39.14
CA GLN A 354 -43.15 -1.76 38.65
C GLN A 354 -43.08 -1.60 37.12
N GLY A 355 -43.49 -2.64 36.38
CA GLY A 355 -43.49 -2.62 34.91
C GLY A 355 -42.10 -2.77 34.25
N ARG A 356 -41.05 -3.04 35.04
CA ARG A 356 -39.69 -3.31 34.56
C ARG A 356 -39.26 -4.73 34.92
N GLN A 357 -38.30 -5.27 34.17
CA GLN A 357 -37.71 -6.58 34.47
C GLN A 357 -36.36 -6.44 35.15
N TYR A 358 -36.09 -7.37 36.05
CA TYR A 358 -34.86 -7.42 36.82
C TYR A 358 -34.33 -8.85 36.88
N ARG A 359 -33.02 -9.00 36.72
CA ARG A 359 -32.29 -10.25 36.90
C ARG A 359 -31.68 -10.29 38.30
N CYS A 360 -31.89 -11.39 39.01
CA CYS A 360 -31.29 -11.65 40.31
C CYS A 360 -29.78 -11.89 40.16
N LEU A 361 -28.95 -11.13 40.88
CA LEU A 361 -27.49 -11.22 40.84
C LEU A 361 -26.91 -12.22 41.83
N GLN A 362 -27.58 -12.38 42.98
CA GLN A 362 -27.15 -13.29 44.05
C GLN A 362 -28.36 -14.02 44.63
N PRO A 363 -28.28 -15.34 44.90
CA PRO A 363 -29.38 -16.08 45.49
C PRO A 363 -29.74 -15.51 46.87
N HIS A 364 -31.02 -15.19 47.10
CA HIS A 364 -31.45 -14.62 48.37
C HIS A 364 -32.93 -14.88 48.65
N THR A 365 -33.34 -14.63 49.89
CA THR A 365 -34.75 -14.49 50.28
C THR A 365 -35.03 -13.02 50.52
N ALA A 366 -36.02 -12.43 49.85
CA ALA A 366 -36.40 -11.04 50.05
C ALA A 366 -37.25 -10.92 51.32
N TRP A 367 -36.65 -11.05 52.51
CA TRP A 367 -37.35 -11.06 53.79
C TRP A 367 -38.29 -9.87 53.96
N ALA A 368 -39.49 -10.11 54.50
CA ALA A 368 -40.48 -9.07 54.70
C ALA A 368 -39.94 -7.94 55.59
N GLY A 369 -40.11 -6.70 55.14
CA GLY A 369 -39.62 -5.51 55.83
C GLY A 369 -38.14 -5.17 55.56
N ALA A 370 -37.39 -6.00 54.84
CA ALA A 370 -35.98 -5.71 54.52
C ALA A 370 -35.81 -4.65 53.42
N GLY A 371 -36.88 -4.31 52.68
CA GLY A 371 -36.83 -3.31 51.61
C GLY A 371 -36.00 -3.75 50.41
N TRP A 372 -35.81 -5.07 50.22
CA TRP A 372 -34.98 -5.64 49.15
C TRP A 372 -35.69 -5.70 47.79
N THR A 373 -36.28 -4.59 47.37
CA THR A 373 -37.02 -4.52 46.12
C THR A 373 -36.04 -4.43 44.93
N PRO A 374 -36.45 -4.90 43.73
CA PRO A 374 -35.59 -4.87 42.55
C PRO A 374 -35.09 -3.49 42.14
N SER A 375 -35.86 -2.44 42.41
CA SER A 375 -35.47 -1.07 42.08
C SER A 375 -34.57 -0.40 43.10
N SER A 376 -34.48 -0.90 44.34
CA SER A 376 -33.73 -0.25 45.44
C SER A 376 -32.43 -0.96 45.82
N GLN A 377 -32.25 -2.23 45.44
CA GLN A 377 -31.07 -3.03 45.79
C GLN A 377 -30.24 -3.45 44.56
N PRO A 378 -29.36 -2.57 44.05
CA PRO A 378 -28.53 -2.86 42.89
C PRO A 378 -27.48 -3.96 43.13
N SER A 379 -27.19 -4.29 44.39
CA SER A 379 -26.33 -5.43 44.75
C SER A 379 -27.01 -6.79 44.56
N LEU A 380 -28.34 -6.83 44.55
CA LEU A 380 -29.15 -8.05 44.43
C LEU A 380 -29.84 -8.16 43.06
N TRP A 381 -30.04 -7.04 42.37
CA TRP A 381 -30.86 -6.96 41.17
C TRP A 381 -30.22 -6.09 40.08
N GLN A 382 -30.32 -6.53 38.83
CA GLN A 382 -29.88 -5.80 37.65
C GLN A 382 -31.06 -5.58 36.70
N PRO A 383 -31.35 -4.35 36.24
CA PRO A 383 -32.32 -4.13 35.17
C PRO A 383 -31.97 -4.94 33.92
N VAL A 384 -32.97 -5.56 33.31
CA VAL A 384 -32.84 -6.26 32.01
C VAL A 384 -33.07 -5.27 30.87
#